data_AF-A0AAN0YJA3-F1
#
_entry.id   AF-A0AAN0YJA3-F1
#
_cell.length_a   1.000
_cell.length_b   1.000
_cell.length_c   1.000
_cell.angle_alpha   90.00
_cell.angle_beta   90.00
_cell.angle_gamma   90.00
#
_symmetry.space_group_name_H-M   'P 1'
#
loop_
_entity.id
_entity.type
_entity.pdbx_description
1 polymer ?
#
loop_
_entity_poly.entity_id
_entity_poly.type
_entity_poly.pdbx_seq_one_letter_code
_entity_poly.pdbx_strand_id
1 'polypeptide(L)'
;MLKMLALAFLGITTSMTFPTIAKALPDQKINQYLTEHYTQYQTRENFSGIQLSVKVNEAPTQTYVIGRESHDPNSAPITAESLFHIGSITKSFTAALLLQNDRNQALDLNADFTQYLPEYSH
;
A
#
# COMPACT_ATOMS: atom_id res chain seq x y z
N MET A 1 -44.91 -12.50 -55.13
CA MET A 1 -44.70 -13.33 -53.93
C MET A 1 -43.68 -12.64 -53.03
N LEU A 2 -44.16 -12.28 -51.84
CA LEU A 2 -43.52 -11.97 -50.55
C LEU A 2 -42.05 -11.50 -50.46
N LYS A 3 -41.87 -10.26 -49.98
CA LYS A 3 -40.66 -9.72 -49.33
C LYS A 3 -40.49 -10.34 -47.95
N MET A 4 -39.29 -10.82 -47.58
CA MET A 4 -38.82 -11.02 -46.18
C MET A 4 -37.29 -10.92 -46.20
N LEU A 5 -36.71 -9.76 -45.91
CA LEU A 5 -36.22 -9.31 -44.60
C LEU A 5 -35.30 -10.35 -43.93
N ALA A 6 -34.00 -10.27 -44.24
CA ALA A 6 -32.95 -10.93 -43.46
C ALA A 6 -32.65 -10.07 -42.23
N LEU A 7 -32.98 -10.61 -41.05
CA LEU A 7 -32.71 -10.01 -39.76
C LEU A 7 -31.21 -10.14 -39.47
N ALA A 8 -30.49 -9.02 -39.45
CA ALA A 8 -29.11 -8.98 -38.98
C ALA A 8 -29.10 -9.17 -37.45
N PHE A 9 -28.62 -10.33 -36.99
CA PHE A 9 -28.29 -10.54 -35.57
C PHE A 9 -27.03 -9.74 -35.25
N LEU A 10 -27.21 -8.56 -34.64
CA LEU A 10 -26.13 -7.78 -34.05
C LEU A 10 -25.74 -8.47 -32.73
N GLY A 11 -24.71 -9.33 -32.79
CA GLY A 11 -24.15 -9.97 -31.61
C GLY A 11 -23.46 -8.94 -30.72
N ILE A 12 -24.16 -8.50 -29.67
CA ILE A 12 -23.55 -7.74 -28.58
C ILE A 12 -22.67 -8.73 -27.80
N THR A 13 -21.38 -8.75 -28.09
CA THR A 13 -20.41 -9.46 -27.25
C THR A 13 -20.20 -8.64 -25.98
N THR A 14 -21.02 -8.85 -24.96
CA THR A 14 -20.71 -8.38 -23.60
C THR A 14 -19.50 -9.17 -23.12
N SER A 15 -18.32 -8.56 -23.20
CA SER A 15 -17.13 -9.02 -22.51
C SER A 15 -17.40 -8.97 -21.01
N MET A 16 -17.85 -10.10 -20.44
CA MET A 16 -17.89 -10.31 -19.01
C MET A 16 -16.45 -10.39 -18.50
N THR A 17 -15.90 -9.26 -18.09
CA THR A 17 -14.69 -9.25 -17.27
C THR A 17 -15.08 -9.79 -15.90
N PHE A 18 -14.86 -11.08 -15.66
CA PHE A 18 -14.92 -11.63 -14.31
C PHE A 18 -13.83 -10.93 -13.50
N PRO A 19 -14.17 -10.18 -12.43
CA PRO A 19 -13.14 -9.67 -11.54
C PRO A 19 -12.43 -10.88 -10.97
N THR A 20 -11.18 -11.06 -11.36
CA THR A 20 -10.35 -12.09 -10.76
C THR A 20 -10.10 -11.60 -9.35
N ILE A 21 -10.87 -12.10 -8.39
CA ILE A 21 -10.65 -11.79 -6.97
C ILE A 21 -9.24 -12.28 -6.68
N ALA A 22 -8.30 -11.34 -6.53
CA ALA A 22 -6.96 -11.65 -6.11
C ALA A 22 -7.07 -12.38 -4.77
N LYS A 23 -6.72 -13.67 -4.73
CA LYS A 23 -6.64 -14.44 -3.50
C LYS A 23 -5.33 -14.08 -2.82
N ALA A 24 -5.36 -13.90 -1.50
CA ALA A 24 -4.13 -13.83 -0.71
C ALA A 24 -3.30 -15.10 -0.97
N LEU A 25 -1.98 -14.93 -1.05
CA LEU A 25 -1.07 -16.08 -1.05
C LEU A 25 -1.23 -16.84 0.26
N PRO A 26 -1.08 -18.18 0.28
CA PRO A 26 -1.09 -18.94 1.52
C PRO A 26 0.01 -18.44 2.48
N ASP A 27 -0.28 -18.39 3.78
CA ASP A 27 0.65 -17.92 4.83
C ASP A 27 2.03 -18.57 4.75
N GLN A 28 2.05 -19.89 4.51
CA GLN A 28 3.29 -20.65 4.33
C GLN A 28 4.17 -20.08 3.23
N LYS A 29 3.57 -19.64 2.11
CA LYS A 29 4.31 -19.08 0.99
C LYS A 29 4.84 -17.68 1.30
N ILE A 30 4.09 -16.87 2.04
CA ILE A 30 4.56 -15.55 2.50
C ILE A 30 5.73 -15.70 3.48
N ASN A 31 5.62 -16.59 4.46
CA ASN A 31 6.70 -16.89 5.40
C ASN A 31 7.95 -17.42 4.71
N GLN A 32 7.78 -18.25 3.67
CA GLN A 32 8.89 -18.73 2.85
C GLN A 32 9.60 -17.55 2.16
N TYR A 33 8.87 -16.68 1.46
CA TYR A 33 9.46 -15.51 0.80
C TYR A 33 10.18 -14.59 1.79
N LEU A 34 9.57 -14.36 2.96
CA LEU A 34 10.14 -13.51 4.00
C LEU A 34 11.46 -14.11 4.54
N THR A 35 11.50 -15.43 4.74
CA THR A 35 12.70 -16.17 5.18
C THR A 35 13.80 -16.14 4.12
N GLU A 36 13.45 -16.40 2.86
CA GLU A 36 14.39 -16.35 1.73
C GLU A 36 15.01 -14.96 1.59
N HIS A 37 14.17 -13.91 1.61
CA HIS A 37 14.63 -12.52 1.51
C HIS A 37 15.51 -12.12 2.71
N TYR A 38 15.08 -12.45 3.93
CA TYR A 38 15.88 -12.18 5.13
C TYR A 38 17.26 -12.84 5.03
N THR A 39 17.30 -14.13 4.72
CA THR A 39 18.55 -14.90 4.61
C THR A 39 19.47 -14.35 3.51
N GLN A 40 18.90 -13.93 2.38
CA GLN A 40 19.67 -13.45 1.24
C GLN A 40 20.24 -12.04 1.45
N TYR A 41 19.49 -11.15 2.09
CA TYR A 41 19.80 -9.72 2.08
C TYR A 41 20.17 -9.12 3.43
N GLN A 42 19.89 -9.77 4.57
CA GLN A 42 20.10 -9.19 5.91
C GLN A 42 21.52 -8.65 6.10
N THR A 43 22.55 -9.44 5.79
CA THR A 43 23.95 -8.98 5.94
C THR A 43 24.33 -7.92 4.93
N ARG A 44 23.84 -8.03 3.68
CA ARG A 44 24.19 -7.12 2.58
C ARG A 44 23.59 -5.73 2.77
N GLU A 45 22.35 -5.66 3.24
CA GLU A 45 21.58 -4.43 3.42
C GLU A 45 21.55 -3.95 4.87
N ASN A 46 22.16 -4.73 5.78
CA ASN A 46 22.34 -4.39 7.18
C ASN A 46 21.05 -4.07 7.95
N PHE A 47 19.95 -4.75 7.63
CA PHE A 47 18.71 -4.68 8.42
C PHE A 47 18.67 -5.79 9.48
N SER A 48 18.02 -5.57 10.62
CA SER A 48 17.93 -6.56 11.71
C SER A 48 16.62 -7.34 11.73
N GLY A 49 15.56 -6.82 11.10
CA GLY A 49 14.23 -7.42 11.10
C GLY A 49 13.32 -6.83 10.03
N ILE A 50 12.28 -7.58 9.69
CA ILE A 50 11.26 -7.19 8.70
C ILE A 50 9.89 -7.51 9.28
N GLN A 51 9.01 -6.51 9.28
CA GLN A 51 7.58 -6.68 9.49
C GLN A 51 6.85 -6.46 8.15
N LEU A 52 6.03 -7.41 7.73
CA LEU A 52 5.24 -7.36 6.51
C LEU A 52 3.76 -7.49 6.85
N SER A 53 2.97 -6.46 6.52
CA SER A 53 1.52 -6.48 6.69
C SER A 53 0.82 -6.50 5.32
N VAL A 54 -0.08 -7.46 5.11
CA VAL A 54 -0.79 -7.67 3.85
C VAL A 54 -2.29 -7.65 4.09
N LYS A 55 -3.01 -6.81 3.32
CA LYS A 55 -4.47 -6.80 3.26
C LYS A 55 -4.91 -7.08 1.83
N VAL A 56 -5.77 -8.08 1.65
CA VAL A 56 -6.33 -8.45 0.35
C VAL A 56 -7.84 -8.33 0.40
N ASN A 57 -8.38 -7.39 -0.39
CA ASN A 57 -9.80 -7.01 -0.36
C ASN A 57 -10.25 -6.64 1.07
N GLU A 58 -11.42 -7.12 1.49
CA GLU A 58 -12.00 -6.86 2.82
C GLU A 58 -11.51 -7.83 3.91
N ALA A 59 -10.55 -8.72 3.62
CA ALA A 59 -10.01 -9.61 4.62
C ALA A 59 -9.26 -8.82 5.72
N PRO A 60 -9.19 -9.35 6.96
CA PRO A 60 -8.34 -8.76 8.00
C PRO A 60 -6.87 -8.71 7.55
N THR A 61 -6.19 -7.62 7.87
CA THR A 61 -4.74 -7.49 7.63
C THR A 61 -4.01 -8.60 8.38
N GLN A 62 -3.19 -9.36 7.65
CA GLN A 62 -2.28 -10.34 8.24
C GLN A 62 -0.89 -9.72 8.36
N THR A 63 -0.22 -9.94 9.49
CA THR A 63 1.14 -9.43 9.75
C THR A 63 2.10 -10.60 10.00
N TYR A 64 3.22 -10.57 9.29
CA TYR A 64 4.29 -11.55 9.36
C TYR A 64 5.57 -10.84 9.81
N VAL A 65 6.36 -11.50 10.63
CA VAL A 65 7.58 -10.91 11.23
C VAL A 65 8.75 -11.87 11.16
N ILE A 66 9.95 -11.32 10.97
CA ILE A 66 11.21 -12.06 11.07
C ILE A 66 12.32 -11.15 11.59
N GLY A 67 13.25 -11.71 12.37
CA GLY A 67 14.43 -10.98 12.87
C GLY A 67 14.22 -10.32 14.23
N ARG A 68 15.02 -9.28 14.51
CA ARG A 68 15.20 -8.66 15.83
C ARG A 68 15.17 -7.14 15.74
N GLU A 69 14.94 -6.48 16.87
CA GLU A 69 14.85 -5.02 16.96
C GLU A 69 16.18 -4.32 16.61
N SER A 70 17.31 -5.00 16.80
CA SER A 70 18.64 -4.52 16.43
C SER A 70 19.61 -5.67 16.15
N HIS A 71 20.83 -5.33 15.71
CA HIS A 71 21.93 -6.28 15.52
C HIS A 71 22.61 -6.70 16.83
N ASP A 72 22.19 -6.18 18.00
CA ASP A 72 22.70 -6.62 19.29
C ASP A 72 22.33 -8.11 19.52
N PRO A 73 23.29 -8.98 19.90
CA PRO A 73 23.01 -10.39 20.18
C PRO A 73 21.90 -10.63 21.23
N ASN A 74 21.69 -9.67 22.15
CA ASN A 74 20.68 -9.72 23.20
C ASN A 74 19.39 -8.96 22.84
N SER A 75 19.30 -8.35 21.65
CA SER A 75 18.11 -7.62 21.18
C SER A 75 16.86 -8.50 21.21
N ALA A 76 15.67 -7.98 21.45
CA ALA A 76 14.44 -8.78 21.38
C ALA A 76 14.07 -9.14 19.92
N PRO A 77 13.38 -10.26 19.68
CA PRO A 77 12.68 -10.47 18.40
C PRO A 77 11.65 -9.38 18.16
N ILE A 78 11.45 -8.96 16.91
CA ILE A 78 10.33 -8.07 16.58
C ILE A 78 8.99 -8.81 16.70
N THR A 79 7.92 -8.08 17.00
CA THR A 79 6.53 -8.57 17.03
C THR A 79 5.67 -7.79 16.03
N ALA A 80 4.40 -8.17 15.88
CA ALA A 80 3.49 -7.45 14.99
C ALA A 80 3.17 -6.03 15.48
N GLU A 81 3.49 -5.74 16.74
CA GLU A 81 3.29 -4.47 17.44
C GLU A 81 4.57 -3.62 17.50
N SER A 82 5.71 -4.14 17.02
CA SER A 82 6.97 -3.39 16.97
C SER A 82 6.81 -2.12 16.14
N LEU A 83 7.36 -1.01 16.63
CA LEU A 83 7.30 0.29 15.96
C LEU A 83 8.58 0.55 15.16
N PHE A 84 8.42 1.15 13.98
CA PHE A 84 9.52 1.51 13.10
C PHE A 84 9.47 3.01 12.78
N HIS A 85 10.65 3.63 12.64
CA HIS A 85 10.72 4.94 12.01
C HIS A 85 10.44 4.80 10.51
N ILE A 86 9.29 5.32 10.08
CA ILE A 86 8.78 5.13 8.71
C ILE A 86 9.31 6.17 7.69
N GLY A 87 10.13 7.12 8.14
CA GLY A 87 10.80 8.10 7.27
C GLY A 87 9.82 8.86 6.36
N SER A 88 10.11 8.87 5.05
CA SER A 88 9.30 9.61 4.07
C SER A 88 7.88 9.09 3.88
N ILE A 89 7.50 7.94 4.43
CA ILE A 89 6.09 7.50 4.47
C ILE A 89 5.25 8.56 5.21
N THR A 90 5.80 9.28 6.19
CA THR A 90 5.13 10.39 6.88
C THR A 90 4.57 11.45 5.93
N LYS A 91 5.16 11.64 4.73
CA LYS A 91 4.66 12.61 3.74
C LYS A 91 3.24 12.32 3.27
N SER A 92 2.83 11.05 3.19
CA SER A 92 1.45 10.70 2.79
C SER A 92 0.44 11.13 3.87
N PHE A 93 0.80 10.99 5.14
CA PHE A 93 0.00 11.48 6.27
C PHE A 93 -0.09 13.00 6.25
N THR A 94 1.04 13.71 6.05
CA THR A 94 1.05 15.17 5.91
C THR A 94 0.20 15.63 4.72
N ALA A 95 0.29 14.95 3.57
CA ALA A 95 -0.53 15.28 2.40
C ALA A 95 -2.03 15.05 2.68
N ALA A 96 -2.40 13.97 3.38
CA ALA A 96 -3.79 13.73 3.77
C ALA A 96 -4.33 14.85 4.67
N LEU A 97 -3.52 15.35 5.60
CA LEU A 97 -3.88 16.50 6.42
C LEU A 97 -4.06 17.78 5.58
N LEU A 98 -3.19 18.04 4.61
CA LEU A 98 -3.34 19.19 3.71
C LEU A 98 -4.66 19.11 2.93
N LEU A 99 -4.97 17.96 2.33
CA LEU A 99 -6.22 17.74 1.59
C LEU A 99 -7.45 17.88 2.50
N GLN A 100 -7.38 17.42 3.75
CA GLN A 100 -8.46 17.58 4.71
C GLN A 100 -8.70 19.07 5.04
N ASN A 101 -7.63 19.84 5.22
CA ASN A 101 -7.73 21.26 5.55
C ASN A 101 -8.20 22.10 4.35
N ASP A 102 -7.78 21.75 3.13
CA ASP A 102 -8.29 22.34 1.88
C ASP A 102 -9.80 22.13 1.75
N ARG A 103 -10.25 20.89 1.93
CA ARG A 103 -11.68 20.56 1.96
C ARG A 103 -12.47 21.32 3.03
N ASN A 104 -11.85 21.57 4.18
CA ASN A 104 -12.46 22.32 5.29
C ASN A 104 -12.29 23.84 5.14
N GLN A 105 -11.73 24.33 4.03
CA GLN A 105 -11.45 25.75 3.77
C GLN A 105 -10.54 26.42 4.82
N ALA A 106 -9.75 25.62 5.55
CA ALA A 106 -8.77 26.11 6.50
C ALA A 106 -7.45 26.52 5.83
N LEU A 107 -7.17 25.97 4.65
CA LEU A 107 -6.15 26.42 3.70
C LEU A 107 -6.71 26.30 2.28
N ASP A 108 -6.08 26.92 1.29
CA ASP A 108 -6.37 26.79 -0.14
C ASP A 108 -5.07 26.35 -0.84
N LEU A 109 -5.09 25.17 -1.47
CA LEU A 109 -3.93 24.64 -2.18
C LEU A 109 -3.52 25.45 -3.42
N ASN A 110 -4.39 26.33 -3.92
CA ASN A 110 -4.10 27.22 -5.03
C ASN A 110 -3.61 28.60 -4.57
N ALA A 111 -3.73 28.90 -3.27
CA ALA A 111 -3.20 30.13 -2.72
C ALA A 111 -1.67 30.12 -2.71
N ASP A 112 -1.09 31.31 -2.82
CA ASP A 112 0.35 31.47 -2.59
C ASP A 112 0.69 31.09 -1.15
N PHE A 113 1.68 30.24 -0.95
CA PHE A 113 2.03 29.72 0.38
C PHE A 113 2.44 30.83 1.36
N THR A 114 2.90 31.99 0.86
CA THR A 114 3.23 33.17 1.69
C THR A 114 2.03 33.75 2.41
N GLN A 115 0.79 33.42 2.01
CA GLN A 115 -0.41 33.76 2.78
C GLN A 115 -0.44 33.07 4.16
N TYR A 116 0.17 31.90 4.27
CA TYR A 116 0.25 31.13 5.51
C TYR A 116 1.62 31.26 6.19
N LEU A 117 2.68 31.52 5.43
CA LEU A 117 4.06 31.63 5.88
C LEU A 117 4.71 32.93 5.37
N PRO A 118 4.27 34.11 5.85
CA PRO A 118 4.65 35.41 5.30
C PRO A 118 6.15 35.73 5.44
N GLU A 119 6.85 35.09 6.37
CA GLU A 119 8.28 35.24 6.61
C GLU A 119 9.17 34.71 5.47
N TYR A 120 8.60 33.97 4.52
CA TYR A 120 9.29 33.44 3.33
C TYR A 120 9.01 34.27 2.06
N SER A 121 8.52 35.50 2.22
CA SER A 121 8.38 36.45 1.12
C SER A 121 9.75 36.79 0.51
N HIS A 122 9.85 36.69 -0.82
CA HIS A 122 11.04 36.97 -1.61
C HIS A 122 10.77 38.05 -2.66
#